data_AF-A0A7C9JZY2-F1
#
_entry.id   AF-A0A7C9JZY2-F1
#
_cell.length_a   1.000
_cell.length_b   1.000
_cell.length_c   1.000
_cell.angle_alpha   90.00
_cell.angle_beta   90.00
_cell.angle_gamma   90.00
#
_symmetry.space_group_name_H-M   'P 1'
#
loop_
_entity.id
_entity.type
_entity.pdbx_description
1 polymer ?
#
loop_
_entity_poly.entity_id
_entity_poly.type
_entity_poly.pdbx_seq_one_letter_code
_entity_poly.pdbx_strand_id
1 'polypeptide(L)' 'MSLNSAPKHIQLAVDLIQLLEENHIEPELALKALEIVSQDCQKKLAEQAKPED' A
#
# COMPACT_ATOMS: atom_id res chain seq x y z
N MET A 1 10.14 10.26 18.76
CA MET A 1 10.78 9.43 17.71
C MET A 1 10.27 9.92 16.38
N SER A 2 11.16 10.24 15.44
CA SER A 2 10.80 10.81 14.14
C SER A 2 10.42 9.70 13.15
N LEU A 3 9.30 9.87 12.43
CA LEU A 3 8.85 8.95 11.38
C LEU A 3 9.92 8.70 10.30
N ASN A 4 10.84 9.65 10.10
CA ASN A 4 11.97 9.56 9.17
C ASN A 4 12.93 8.38 9.43
N SER A 5 12.90 7.78 10.62
CA SER A 5 13.74 6.63 10.99
C SER A 5 13.02 5.28 10.87
N ALA A 6 11.72 5.27 10.54
CA ALA A 6 10.94 4.05 10.43
C ALA A 6 11.27 3.28 9.13
N PRO A 7 11.03 1.96 9.06
CA PRO A 7 11.11 1.21 7.81
C PRO A 7 10.24 1.86 6.71
N LYS A 8 10.70 1.80 5.45
CA LYS A 8 10.02 2.45 4.31
C LYS A 8 8.55 2.06 4.18
N HIS A 9 8.20 0.80 4.45
CA HIS A 9 6.81 0.35 4.39
C HIS A 9 5.92 0.96 5.48
N ILE A 10 6.49 1.32 6.65
CA ILE A 10 5.75 2.03 7.71
C ILE A 10 5.52 3.48 7.31
N GLN A 11 6.55 4.15 6.77
CA GLN A 11 6.41 5.53 6.27
C GLN A 11 5.34 5.60 5.18
N LEU A 12 5.39 4.69 4.20
CA LEU A 12 4.40 4.60 3.14
C LEU A 12 2.98 4.32 3.67
N ALA A 13 2.84 3.46 4.67
CA ALA A 13 1.53 3.21 5.28
C ALA A 13 0.96 4.47 5.94
N VAL A 14 1.80 5.28 6.60
CA VAL A 14 1.39 6.55 7.21
C VAL A 14 0.96 7.56 6.13
N ASP A 15 1.73 7.69 5.05
CA ASP A 15 1.38 8.58 3.94
C ASP A 15 0.05 8.17 3.29
N LEU A 16 -0.18 6.86 3.11
CA LEU A 16 -1.42 6.33 2.57
C LEU A 16 -2.61 6.58 3.49
N ILE A 17 -2.44 6.42 4.81
CA ILE A 17 -3.49 6.72 5.79
C ILE A 17 -3.85 8.21 5.74
N GLN A 18 -2.85 9.09 5.74
CA GLN A 18 -3.09 10.53 5.63
C GLN A 18 -3.86 10.88 4.35
N LEU A 19 -3.48 10.30 3.21
CA LEU A 19 -4.18 10.53 1.94
C LEU A 19 -5.66 10.10 2.02
N LEU A 20 -5.94 8.95 2.63
CA LEU A 20 -7.31 8.45 2.80
C LEU A 20 -8.13 9.37 3.71
N GLU A 21 -7.55 9.86 4.80
CA GLU A 21 -8.18 10.79 5.73
C GLU A 21 -8.46 12.15 5.08
N GLU A 22 -7.51 12.72 4.35
CA GLU A 22 -7.67 13.99 3.62
C GLU A 22 -8.80 13.93 2.59
N ASN A 23 -9.01 12.76 1.99
CA ASN A 23 -10.09 12.50 1.04
C ASN A 23 -11.39 12.01 1.70
N HIS A 24 -11.46 11.99 3.04
CA HIS A 24 -12.62 11.57 3.82
C HIS A 24 -13.13 10.18 3.41
N ILE A 25 -12.21 9.26 3.13
CA ILE A 25 -12.54 7.90 2.74
C ILE A 25 -12.87 7.08 3.98
N GLU A 26 -14.07 6.48 3.99
CA GLU A 26 -14.50 5.58 5.06
C GLU A 26 -13.53 4.39 5.22
N PRO A 27 -13.14 4.00 6.45
CA PRO A 27 -12.17 2.92 6.68
C PRO A 27 -12.56 1.59 6.03
N GLU A 28 -13.86 1.25 6.01
CA GLU A 28 -14.35 0.02 5.38
C GLU A 28 -14.15 0.04 3.85
N LEU A 29 -14.32 1.21 3.22
CA LEU A 29 -14.08 1.38 1.80
C LEU A 29 -12.59 1.36 1.49
N ALA A 30 -11.78 2.04 2.33
CA ALA A 30 -10.33 2.01 2.22
C ALA A 30 -9.76 0.59 2.29
N LEU A 31 -10.24 -0.23 3.24
CA LEU A 31 -9.80 -1.62 3.37
C LEU A 31 -10.10 -2.45 2.12
N LYS A 32 -11.30 -2.32 1.53
CA LYS A 32 -11.66 -3.00 0.28
C LYS A 32 -10.76 -2.56 -0.88
N ALA A 33 -10.46 -1.26 -0.98
CA ALA A 33 -9.56 -0.75 -2.01
C ALA A 33 -8.12 -1.24 -1.81
N LEU A 34 -7.62 -1.23 -0.57
CA LEU A 34 -6.28 -1.71 -0.24
C LEU A 34 -6.10 -3.21 -0.51
N GLU A 35 -7.16 -4.01 -0.35
CA GLU A 35 -7.13 -5.42 -0.73
C GLU A 35 -6.87 -5.59 -2.24
N ILE A 36 -7.55 -4.79 -3.08
CA ILE A 36 -7.34 -4.80 -4.54
C ILE A 36 -5.90 -4.38 -4.88
N VAL A 37 -5.40 -3.30 -4.25
CA VAL A 37 -4.01 -2.83 -4.43
C VAL A 37 -3.02 -3.93 -4.03
N SER A 38 -3.24 -4.60 -2.89
CA SER A 38 -2.39 -5.69 -2.43
C SER A 38 -2.34 -6.83 -3.45
N GLN A 39 -3.51 -7.24 -3.98
CA GLN A 39 -3.58 -8.29 -5.00
C GLN A 39 -2.85 -7.89 -6.30
N ASP A 40 -2.97 -6.64 -6.74
CA ASP A 40 -2.24 -6.12 -7.91
C ASP A 40 -0.72 -6.14 -7.69
N CYS A 41 -0.23 -5.69 -6.54
CA CYS A 41 1.18 -5.76 -6.19
C CYS A 41 1.69 -7.20 -6.16
N GLN A 42 0.93 -8.14 -5.60
CA GLN A 42 1.28 -9.56 -5.59
C GLN A 42 1.38 -10.14 -7.00
N LYS A 43 0.45 -9.79 -7.90
CA LYS A 43 0.51 -10.21 -9.31
C LYS A 43 1.76 -9.68 -9.99
N LYS A 44 2.07 -8.39 -9.82
CA LYS A 44 3.28 -7.76 -10.38
C LYS A 44 4.57 -8.40 -9.87
N LEU A 45 4.61 -8.81 -8.60
CA LEU A 45 5.75 -9.56 -8.04
C LEU A 45 5.86 -10.95 -8.66
N ALA A 46 4.74 -11.65 -8.84
CA ALA A 46 4.71 -12.96 -9.48
C ALA A 46 5.11 -12.88 -10.98
N GLU A 47 4.75 -11.81 -11.67
CA GLU A 47 5.16 -11.54 -13.05
C GLU A 47 6.65 -11.23 -13.16
N GLN A 48 7.21 -10.43 -12.25
CA GLN A 48 8.66 -10.17 -12.18
C GLN A 48 9.49 -11.42 -11.82
N ALA A 49 8.87 -12.40 -11.15
CA ALA A 49 9.51 -13.67 -10.80
C ALA A 49 9.46 -14.70 -11.93
N LYS A 50 8.77 -14.44 -13.05
CA LYS A 50 8.83 -15.31 -14.22
C LYS A 50 10.11 -15.00 -15.00
N PRO A 51 11.02 -15.97 -15.22
CA PRO A 51 12.06 -15.81 -16.21
C PRO A 51 11.39 -15.64 -17.59
N GLU A 52 11.85 -14.67 -18.38
CA GLU A 52 11.59 -14.64 -19.81
C GLU A 52 12.14 -15.95 -20.40
N ASP A 53 11.27 -16.84 -20.90
CA ASP A 53 11.62 -17.97 -21.76
C ASP A 53 12.16 -17.48 -23.12
#